data_AF-A0A8S3UIS1-F1
#
_entry.id   AF-A0A8S3UIS1-F1
#
_cell.length_a   1.000
_cell.length_b   1.000
_cell.length_c   1.000
_cell.angle_alpha   90.00
_cell.angle_beta   90.00
_cell.angle_gamma   90.00
#
_symmetry.space_group_name_H-M   'P 1'
#
loop_
_entity.id
_entity.type
_entity.pdbx_description
1 polymer ?
#
loop_
_entity_poly.entity_id
_entity_poly.type
_entity_poly.pdbx_seq_one_letter_code
_entity_poly.pdbx_strand_id
1 'polypeptide(L)'
;MAAVTSTNCTVCESQSIIKTAVKWCFECDEAFCPDCLKYHSNVKICINSTHKNCTDLPPIEDVAKDARNSIALEDIKERLLNLKKYYERLRLEKQSNSKEIQFQSKTIIEHVKSTRLELNQHLDRLEKEVFQKVSDLETNALQDKERISRGLKDKEDRLDELNKA
;
A
#
# COMPACT_ATOMS: atom_id res chain seq x y z
N MET A 1 30.45 65.67 8.30
CA MET A 1 29.34 64.81 7.81
C MET A 1 29.27 63.61 8.74
N ALA A 2 28.15 63.42 9.44
CA ALA A 2 27.99 62.36 10.43
C ALA A 2 27.71 61.02 9.72
N ALA A 3 28.56 60.02 9.94
CA ALA A 3 28.36 58.67 9.44
C ALA A 3 27.26 57.98 10.28
N VAL A 4 26.11 57.72 9.67
CA VAL A 4 25.06 56.91 10.28
C VAL A 4 25.49 55.45 10.16
N THR A 5 26.13 54.91 11.19
CA THR A 5 26.42 53.46 11.26
C THR A 5 25.12 52.72 11.56
N SER A 6 24.55 52.03 10.55
CA SER A 6 23.42 51.12 10.79
C SER A 6 23.80 50.08 11.85
N THR A 7 22.94 49.88 12.84
CA THR A 7 23.13 48.88 13.91
C THR A 7 22.83 47.46 13.43
N ASN A 8 22.10 47.33 12.32
CA ASN A 8 21.63 46.05 11.79
C ASN A 8 22.29 45.73 10.46
N CYS A 9 22.40 44.45 10.15
CA CYS A 9 22.92 43.98 8.88
C CYS A 9 21.94 44.30 7.75
N THR A 10 22.37 45.13 6.79
CA THR A 10 21.57 45.61 5.66
C THR A 10 21.01 44.46 4.82
N VAL A 11 21.82 43.42 4.57
CA VAL A 11 21.39 42.23 3.79
C VAL A 11 20.32 41.44 4.52
N CYS A 12 20.45 41.21 5.82
CA CYS A 12 19.44 40.50 6.59
C CYS A 12 18.16 41.33 6.73
N GLU A 13 18.30 42.63 6.91
CA GLU A 13 17.17 43.58 7.02
C GLU A 13 16.31 43.58 5.75
N SER A 14 16.91 43.53 4.56
CA SER A 14 16.16 43.39 3.30
C SER A 14 15.34 42.10 3.18
N GLN A 15 15.68 41.07 3.97
CA GLN A 15 14.96 39.80 4.08
C GLN A 15 14.05 39.76 5.32
N SER A 16 13.81 40.90 5.97
CA SER A 16 13.06 41.00 7.24
C SER A 16 13.67 40.20 8.41
N ILE A 17 14.99 40.02 8.41
CA ILE A 17 15.73 39.34 9.48
C ILE A 17 16.57 40.37 10.23
N ILE A 18 16.37 40.50 11.55
CA ILE A 18 17.15 41.42 12.38
C ILE A 18 18.38 40.69 12.91
N LYS A 19 19.56 41.04 12.39
CA LYS A 19 20.86 40.63 12.92
C LYS A 19 21.74 41.85 13.14
N THR A 20 22.45 41.88 14.25
CA THR A 20 23.38 42.97 14.58
C THR A 20 24.54 43.00 13.59
N ALA A 21 24.85 44.19 13.07
CA ALA A 21 26.02 44.39 12.24
C ALA A 21 27.29 44.39 13.10
N VAL A 22 28.33 43.69 12.61
CA VAL A 22 29.66 43.65 13.24
C VAL A 22 30.69 44.42 12.43
N LYS A 23 30.42 44.70 11.15
CA LYS A 23 31.35 45.42 10.27
C LYS A 23 30.61 46.20 9.19
N TRP A 24 31.06 47.42 8.93
CA TRP A 24 30.66 48.22 7.77
C TRP A 24 31.61 47.97 6.59
N CYS A 25 31.08 47.82 5.39
CA CYS A 25 31.86 47.79 4.16
C CYS A 25 31.69 49.10 3.39
N PHE A 26 32.78 49.85 3.28
CA PHE A 26 32.77 51.15 2.60
C PHE A 26 32.60 51.07 1.08
N GLU A 27 32.84 49.91 0.47
CA GLU A 27 32.66 49.73 -0.98
C GLU A 27 31.21 49.46 -1.35
N CYS A 28 30.47 48.74 -0.50
CA CYS A 28 29.05 48.43 -0.72
C CYS A 28 28.13 49.41 0.00
N ASP A 29 28.67 50.25 0.88
CA ASP A 29 27.92 51.13 1.79
C ASP A 29 26.88 50.35 2.62
N GLU A 30 27.26 49.14 3.03
CA GLU A 30 26.39 48.17 3.72
C GLU A 30 27.01 47.70 5.03
N ALA A 31 26.15 47.44 6.02
CA ALA A 31 26.49 46.84 7.29
C ALA A 31 26.28 45.33 7.26
N PHE A 32 27.26 44.54 7.75
CA PHE A 32 27.23 43.08 7.71
C PHE A 32 27.26 42.44 9.10
N CYS A 33 26.42 41.42 9.31
CA CYS A 33 26.58 40.46 10.41
C CYS A 33 27.72 39.46 10.10
N PRO A 34 28.19 38.64 11.06
CA PRO A 34 29.31 37.72 10.84
C PRO A 34 29.12 36.76 9.64
N ASP A 35 27.89 36.26 9.45
CA ASP A 35 27.57 35.31 8.37
C ASP A 35 27.63 35.99 7.00
N CYS A 36 26.97 37.14 6.86
CA CYS A 36 26.96 37.91 5.62
C CYS A 36 28.36 38.46 5.31
N LEU A 37 29.15 38.81 6.32
CA LEU A 37 30.54 39.24 6.12
C LEU A 37 31.41 38.12 5.56
N LYS A 38 31.25 36.89 6.08
CA LYS A 38 31.97 35.71 5.58
C LYS A 38 31.58 35.39 4.14
N TYR A 39 30.30 35.49 3.81
CA TYR A 39 29.83 35.29 2.44
C TYR A 39 30.34 36.39 1.50
N HIS A 40 30.24 37.66 1.94
CA HIS A 40 30.70 38.82 1.20
C HIS A 40 32.20 38.75 0.89
N SER A 41 33.04 38.35 1.86
CA SER A 41 34.47 38.12 1.62
C SER A 41 34.72 37.00 0.61
N ASN A 42 33.96 35.91 0.67
CA ASN A 42 34.14 34.77 -0.21
C ASN A 42 33.72 35.06 -1.65
N VAL A 43 32.62 35.81 -1.85
CA VAL A 43 32.19 36.27 -3.18
C VAL A 43 33.20 37.27 -3.75
N LYS A 44 33.72 38.18 -2.92
CA LYS A 44 34.76 39.13 -3.34
C LYS A 44 36.06 38.42 -3.72
N ILE A 45 36.46 37.37 -3.01
CA ILE A 45 37.61 36.52 -3.38
C ILE A 45 37.32 35.82 -4.72
N CYS A 46 36.14 35.22 -4.90
CA CYS A 46 35.76 34.55 -6.14
C CYS A 46 35.86 35.50 -7.35
N ILE A 47 35.23 36.67 -7.28
CA ILE A 47 35.18 37.65 -8.38
C ILE A 47 36.53 38.34 -8.57
N ASN A 48 37.18 38.80 -7.50
CA ASN A 48 38.39 39.64 -7.59
C ASN A 48 39.71 38.88 -7.60
N SER A 49 39.72 37.56 -7.33
CA SER A 49 40.95 36.75 -7.34
C SER A 49 40.88 35.55 -8.29
N THR A 50 39.78 34.80 -8.31
CA THR A 50 39.65 33.59 -9.13
C THR A 50 39.10 33.89 -10.53
N HIS A 51 38.18 34.83 -10.63
CA HIS A 51 37.51 35.22 -11.88
C HIS A 51 37.79 36.68 -12.29
N LYS A 52 38.88 37.28 -11.77
CA LYS A 52 39.23 38.70 -11.96
C LYS A 52 39.33 39.14 -13.42
N ASN A 53 39.73 38.22 -14.30
CA ASN A 53 39.91 38.43 -15.73
C ASN A 53 38.94 37.58 -16.58
N CYS A 54 37.88 37.05 -15.97
CA CYS A 54 36.90 36.23 -16.67
C CYS A 54 35.97 37.17 -17.44
N THR A 55 36.34 37.48 -18.69
CA THR A 55 35.57 38.34 -19.60
C THR A 55 34.28 37.69 -20.10
N ASP A 56 34.13 36.38 -19.88
CA ASP A 56 33.04 35.56 -20.40
C ASP A 56 31.99 35.24 -19.32
N LEU A 57 31.88 36.08 -18.29
CA LEU A 57 30.81 35.98 -17.30
C LEU A 57 29.60 36.80 -17.80
N PRO A 58 28.58 36.15 -18.39
CA PRO A 58 27.36 36.84 -18.77
C PRO A 58 26.68 37.47 -17.54
N PRO A 59 26.01 38.62 -17.71
CA PRO A 59 25.12 39.18 -16.69
C PRO A 59 24.15 38.11 -16.17
N ILE A 60 23.83 38.17 -14.88
CA ILE A 60 22.95 37.17 -14.25
C ILE A 60 21.56 37.17 -14.88
N GLU A 61 21.12 38.32 -15.41
CA GLU A 61 19.87 38.48 -16.14
C GLU A 61 19.85 37.66 -17.43
N ASP A 62 20.98 37.63 -18.16
CA ASP A 62 21.11 36.88 -19.42
C ASP A 62 21.16 35.38 -19.13
N VAL A 63 21.92 34.97 -18.11
CA VAL A 63 21.93 33.56 -17.64
C VAL A 63 20.54 33.12 -17.19
N ALA A 64 19.82 33.96 -16.45
CA ALA A 64 18.48 33.66 -15.99
C ALA A 64 17.49 33.57 -17.17
N LYS A 65 17.65 34.42 -18.19
CA LYS A 65 16.84 34.39 -19.41
C LYS A 65 17.12 33.12 -20.23
N ASP A 66 18.37 32.76 -20.41
CA ASP A 66 18.77 31.54 -21.13
C ASP A 66 18.31 30.29 -20.40
N ALA A 67 18.40 30.25 -19.07
CA ALA A 67 17.85 29.17 -18.26
C ALA A 67 16.32 29.07 -18.40
N ARG A 68 15.59 30.18 -18.37
CA ARG A 68 14.13 30.19 -18.57
C ARG A 68 13.71 29.73 -19.96
N ASN A 69 14.52 30.03 -20.97
CA ASN A 69 14.24 29.69 -22.37
C ASN A 69 14.92 28.38 -22.80
N SER A 70 15.61 27.69 -21.88
CA SER A 70 16.33 26.46 -22.18
C SER A 70 15.35 25.36 -22.52
N ILE A 71 15.40 24.91 -23.78
CA ILE A 71 14.60 23.78 -24.28
C ILE A 71 14.85 22.53 -23.45
N ALA A 72 16.10 22.30 -23.03
CA ALA A 72 16.45 21.15 -22.19
C ALA A 72 15.77 21.21 -20.81
N LEU A 73 15.70 22.40 -20.20
CA LEU A 73 15.02 22.57 -18.91
C LEU A 73 13.51 22.45 -19.06
N GLU A 74 12.92 22.93 -20.17
CA GLU A 74 11.49 22.76 -20.42
C GLU A 74 11.13 21.28 -20.71
N ASP A 75 11.95 20.53 -21.47
CA ASP A 75 11.76 19.08 -21.68
C ASP A 75 11.86 18.30 -20.35
N ILE A 76 12.84 18.61 -19.50
CA ILE A 76 12.94 18.01 -18.16
C ILE A 76 11.69 18.31 -17.33
N LYS A 77 11.22 19.56 -17.34
CA LYS A 77 10.00 19.96 -16.64
C LYS A 77 8.78 19.21 -17.16
N GLU A 78 8.62 19.06 -18.48
CA GLU A 78 7.54 18.29 -19.08
C GLU A 78 7.59 16.83 -18.66
N ARG A 79 8.78 16.20 -18.71
CA ARG A 79 8.98 14.81 -18.25
C ARG A 79 8.61 14.63 -16.79
N LEU A 80 9.01 15.56 -15.92
CA LEU A 80 8.65 15.54 -14.50
C LEU A 80 7.14 15.67 -14.28
N LEU A 81 6.46 16.52 -15.04
CA LEU A 81 5.00 16.66 -14.99
C LEU A 81 4.30 15.38 -15.47
N ASN A 82 4.79 14.76 -16.53
CA ASN A 82 4.26 13.50 -17.05
C ASN A 82 4.48 12.35 -16.07
N LEU A 83 5.66 12.30 -15.44
CA LEU A 83 5.98 11.31 -14.42
C LEU A 83 5.07 11.48 -13.19
N LYS A 84 4.82 12.72 -12.75
CA LYS A 84 3.86 13.03 -11.69
C LYS A 84 2.46 12.52 -12.03
N LYS A 85 1.95 12.80 -13.23
CA LYS A 85 0.65 12.31 -13.70
C LYS A 85 0.59 10.78 -13.75
N TYR A 86 1.68 10.14 -14.18
CA TYR A 86 1.79 8.68 -14.19
C TYR A 86 1.69 8.09 -12.77
N TYR A 87 2.43 8.63 -11.81
CA TYR A 87 2.38 8.15 -10.43
C TYR A 87 1.01 8.37 -9.78
N GLU A 88 0.32 9.47 -10.05
CA GLU A 88 -1.04 9.69 -9.56
C GLU A 88 -2.02 8.65 -10.10
N ARG A 89 -1.94 8.32 -11.40
CA ARG A 89 -2.75 7.24 -11.99
C ARG A 89 -2.45 5.89 -11.34
N LEU A 90 -1.16 5.54 -11.23
CA LEU A 90 -0.74 4.29 -10.62
C LEU A 90 -1.21 4.18 -9.16
N ARG A 91 -1.21 5.29 -8.42
CA ARG A 91 -1.73 5.34 -7.05
C ARG A 91 -3.23 5.03 -7.00
N LEU A 92 -4.02 5.64 -7.89
CA LEU A 92 -5.46 5.42 -7.98
C LEU A 92 -5.79 3.98 -8.39
N GLU A 93 -5.10 3.45 -9.41
CA GLU A 93 -5.24 2.06 -9.84
C GLU A 93 -4.92 1.08 -8.72
N LYS A 94 -3.81 1.30 -8.00
CA LYS A 94 -3.45 0.46 -6.84
C LYS A 94 -4.52 0.49 -5.75
N GLN A 95 -5.08 1.66 -5.46
CA GLN A 95 -6.15 1.79 -4.48
C GLN A 95 -7.44 1.08 -4.93
N SER A 96 -7.80 1.21 -6.21
CA SER A 96 -8.95 0.52 -6.80
C SER A 96 -8.77 -1.01 -6.75
N ASN A 97 -7.63 -1.50 -7.23
CA ASN A 97 -7.30 -2.92 -7.25
C ASN A 97 -7.29 -3.51 -5.84
N SER A 98 -6.78 -2.78 -4.85
CA SER A 98 -6.83 -3.23 -3.46
C SER A 98 -8.26 -3.40 -2.94
N LYS A 99 -9.18 -2.50 -3.30
CA LYS A 99 -10.59 -2.62 -2.92
C LYS A 99 -11.26 -3.80 -3.61
N GLU A 100 -10.97 -3.99 -4.90
CA GLU A 100 -11.50 -5.11 -5.68
C GLU A 100 -11.04 -6.46 -5.12
N ILE A 101 -9.75 -6.61 -4.85
CA ILE A 101 -9.18 -7.83 -4.24
C ILE A 101 -9.83 -8.10 -2.88
N GLN A 102 -10.03 -7.07 -2.06
CA GLN A 102 -10.71 -7.23 -0.76
C GLN A 102 -12.17 -7.67 -0.93
N PHE A 103 -12.88 -7.12 -1.91
CA PHE A 103 -14.25 -7.52 -2.21
C PHE A 103 -14.32 -8.97 -2.68
N GLN A 104 -13.51 -9.34 -3.68
CA GLN A 104 -13.43 -10.71 -4.19
C GLN A 104 -13.07 -11.71 -3.09
N SER A 105 -12.11 -11.36 -2.21
CA SER A 105 -11.74 -12.20 -1.07
C SER A 105 -12.92 -12.47 -0.15
N LYS A 106 -13.73 -11.45 0.17
CA LYS A 106 -14.95 -11.62 0.98
C LYS A 106 -15.97 -12.53 0.29
N THR A 107 -16.18 -12.34 -1.00
CA THR A 107 -17.09 -13.18 -1.80
C THR A 107 -16.66 -14.64 -1.81
N ILE A 108 -15.36 -14.91 -1.99
CA ILE A 108 -14.81 -16.27 -1.93
C ILE A 108 -15.03 -16.89 -0.55
N ILE A 109 -14.80 -16.14 0.53
CA ILE A 109 -15.03 -16.61 1.90
C ILE A 109 -16.50 -17.00 2.11
N GLU A 110 -17.44 -16.16 1.64
CA GLU A 110 -18.88 -16.45 1.72
C GLU A 110 -19.26 -17.70 0.91
N HIS A 111 -18.75 -17.83 -0.32
CA HIS A 111 -18.99 -19.04 -1.13
C HIS A 111 -18.45 -20.30 -0.46
N VAL A 112 -17.23 -20.27 0.08
CA VAL A 112 -16.64 -21.40 0.80
C VAL A 112 -17.48 -21.79 2.03
N LYS A 113 -18.01 -20.82 2.78
CA LYS A 113 -18.92 -21.09 3.89
C LYS A 113 -20.21 -21.75 3.42
N SER A 114 -20.83 -21.25 2.35
CA SER A 114 -22.06 -21.83 1.78
C SER A 114 -21.85 -23.26 1.33
N THR A 115 -20.81 -23.51 0.53
CA THR A 115 -20.47 -24.86 0.06
C THR A 115 -20.19 -25.81 1.21
N ARG A 116 -19.49 -25.36 2.26
CA ARG A 116 -19.26 -26.18 3.45
C ARG A 116 -20.56 -26.52 4.17
N LEU A 117 -21.50 -25.58 4.27
CA LEU A 117 -22.81 -25.82 4.88
C LEU A 117 -23.61 -26.86 4.06
N GLU A 118 -23.63 -26.70 2.74
CA GLU A 118 -24.30 -27.64 1.83
C GLU A 118 -23.71 -29.06 1.93
N LEU A 119 -22.37 -29.17 1.99
CA LEU A 119 -21.68 -30.44 2.19
C LEU A 119 -22.07 -31.10 3.51
N ASN A 120 -22.07 -30.34 4.61
CA ASN A 120 -22.46 -30.85 5.92
C ASN A 120 -23.91 -31.35 5.91
N GLN A 121 -24.84 -30.59 5.33
CA GLN A 121 -26.23 -31.02 5.19
C GLN A 121 -26.37 -32.29 4.35
N HIS A 122 -25.53 -32.44 3.31
CA HIS A 122 -25.53 -33.64 2.49
C HIS A 122 -25.00 -34.86 3.26
N LEU A 123 -23.96 -34.69 4.07
CA LEU A 123 -23.43 -35.73 4.95
C LEU A 123 -24.48 -36.17 5.98
N ASP A 124 -25.16 -35.22 6.64
CA ASP A 124 -26.22 -35.51 7.61
C ASP A 124 -27.37 -36.31 6.98
N ARG A 125 -27.72 -36.02 5.72
CA ARG A 125 -28.74 -36.78 4.97
C ARG A 125 -28.27 -38.21 4.69
N LEU A 126 -27.05 -38.36 4.17
CA LEU A 126 -26.49 -39.68 3.88
C LEU A 126 -26.36 -40.54 5.14
N GLU A 127 -25.93 -39.95 6.25
CA GLU A 127 -25.84 -40.63 7.53
C GLU A 127 -27.21 -41.18 7.97
N LYS A 128 -28.26 -40.35 7.92
CA LYS A 128 -29.64 -40.77 8.23
C LYS A 128 -30.14 -41.88 7.30
N GLU A 129 -29.89 -41.77 6.00
CA GLU A 129 -30.29 -42.79 5.04
C GLU A 129 -29.61 -44.13 5.29
N VAL A 130 -28.31 -44.12 5.63
CA VAL A 130 -27.56 -45.32 5.98
C VAL A 130 -28.10 -45.93 7.27
N PHE A 131 -28.32 -45.13 8.31
CA PHE A 131 -28.90 -45.62 9.57
C PHE A 131 -30.27 -46.25 9.35
N GLN A 132 -31.14 -45.63 8.56
CA GLN A 132 -32.46 -46.18 8.26
C GLN A 132 -32.34 -47.53 7.54
N LYS A 133 -31.48 -47.62 6.52
CA LYS A 133 -31.28 -48.88 5.78
C LYS A 133 -30.75 -50.00 6.68
N VAL A 134 -29.83 -49.70 7.61
CA VAL A 134 -29.34 -50.69 8.57
C VAL A 134 -30.47 -51.16 9.49
N SER A 135 -31.27 -50.23 10.02
CA SER A 135 -32.42 -50.56 10.87
C SER A 135 -33.46 -51.43 10.15
N ASP A 136 -33.73 -51.12 8.88
CA ASP A 136 -34.66 -51.91 8.05
C ASP A 136 -34.11 -53.33 7.82
N LEU A 137 -32.81 -53.46 7.51
CA LEU A 137 -32.14 -54.75 7.34
C LEU A 137 -32.15 -55.58 8.63
N GLU A 138 -31.89 -54.97 9.79
CA GLU A 138 -31.97 -55.64 11.09
C GLU A 138 -33.38 -56.15 11.38
N THR A 139 -34.39 -55.32 11.14
CA THR A 139 -35.80 -55.69 11.34
C THR A 139 -36.19 -56.85 10.43
N ASN A 140 -35.82 -56.80 9.16
CA ASN A 140 -36.07 -57.87 8.19
C ASN A 140 -35.37 -59.18 8.60
N ALA A 141 -34.11 -59.10 9.04
CA ALA A 141 -33.36 -60.27 9.50
C ALA A 141 -33.98 -60.92 10.75
N LEU A 142 -34.50 -60.11 11.68
CA LEU A 142 -35.24 -60.62 12.85
C LEU A 142 -36.53 -61.33 12.44
N GLN A 143 -37.32 -60.73 11.55
CA GLN A 143 -38.54 -61.35 11.03
C GLN A 143 -38.27 -62.66 10.29
N ASP A 144 -37.21 -62.70 9.47
CA ASP A 144 -36.79 -63.93 8.78
C ASP A 144 -36.35 -65.01 9.76
N LYS A 145 -35.59 -64.65 10.80
CA LYS A 145 -35.20 -65.57 11.88
C LYS A 145 -36.43 -66.17 12.55
N GLU A 146 -37.41 -65.35 12.94
CA GLU A 146 -38.65 -65.83 13.57
C GLU A 146 -39.46 -66.73 12.64
N ARG A 147 -39.52 -66.40 11.34
CA ARG A 147 -40.18 -67.23 10.33
C ARG A 147 -39.51 -68.59 10.21
N ILE A 148 -38.18 -68.63 10.13
CA ILE A 148 -37.41 -69.88 10.05
C ILE A 148 -37.56 -70.70 11.34
N SER A 149 -37.47 -70.07 12.51
CA SER A 149 -37.63 -70.76 13.80
C SER A 149 -39.01 -71.41 13.94
N ARG A 150 -40.10 -70.74 13.53
CA ARG A 150 -41.43 -71.34 13.49
C ARG A 150 -41.50 -72.52 12.53
N GLY A 151 -40.99 -72.36 11.31
CA GLY A 151 -41.00 -73.44 10.31
C GLY A 151 -40.14 -74.65 10.71
N LEU A 152 -39.09 -74.47 11.50
CA LEU A 152 -38.31 -75.56 12.08
C LEU A 152 -39.09 -76.28 13.18
N LYS A 153 -39.73 -75.52 14.09
CA LYS A 153 -40.55 -76.09 15.16
C LYS A 153 -41.71 -76.93 14.62
N ASP A 154 -42.43 -76.41 13.61
CA ASP A 154 -43.51 -77.16 12.96
C ASP A 154 -43.01 -78.48 12.32
N LYS A 155 -41.77 -78.51 11.82
CA LYS A 155 -41.17 -79.74 11.27
C LYS A 155 -40.72 -80.71 12.36
N GLU A 156 -40.18 -80.20 13.47
CA GLU A 156 -39.81 -80.98 14.65
C GLU A 156 -41.03 -81.68 15.25
N ASP A 157 -42.12 -80.93 15.47
CA ASP A 157 -43.38 -81.46 15.97
C ASP A 157 -43.92 -82.60 15.09
N ARG A 158 -43.85 -82.45 13.76
CA ARG A 158 -44.27 -83.50 12.80
C ARG A 158 -43.37 -84.75 12.82
N LEU A 159 -42.07 -84.60 13.06
CA LEU A 159 -41.16 -85.74 13.20
C LEU A 159 -41.45 -86.51 14.48
N ASP A 160 -41.74 -85.81 15.57
CA ASP A 160 -42.12 -86.42 16.84
C ASP A 160 -43.44 -87.20 16.75
N GLU A 161 -44.41 -86.70 15.98
CA GLU A 161 -45.66 -87.43 15.68
C GLU A 161 -45.39 -88.73 14.90
N LEU A 162 -44.51 -88.69 13.90
CA LEU A 162 -44.16 -89.87 13.09
C LEU A 162 -43.38 -90.92 13.90
N ASN A 163 -42.50 -90.50 14.81
CA ASN A 163 -41.72 -91.43 15.65
C ASN A 163 -42.56 -92.11 16.76
N LYS A 164 -43.78 -91.64 17.01
CA LYS A 164 -44.73 -92.22 17.98
C LYS A 164 -45.74 -93.19 17.36
N ALA A 165 -45.83 -93.24 16.03
CA ALA A 165 -46.69 -94.13 15.26
C ALA A 165 -45.97 -95.46 14.93
#